data_AF-A0A6M0BP65-F1
#
_entry.id   AF-A0A6M0BP65-F1
#
_cell.length_a   1.000
_cell.length_b   1.000
_cell.length_c   1.000
_cell.angle_alpha   90.00
_cell.angle_beta   90.00
_cell.angle_gamma   90.00
#
_symmetry.space_group_name_H-M   'P 1'
#
loop_
_entity.id
_entity.type
_entity.pdbx_description
1 polymer ?
#
loop_
_entity_poly.entity_id
_entity_poly.type
_entity_poly.pdbx_seq_one_letter_code
_entity_poly.pdbx_strand_id
1 'polypeptide(L)' 'MAIFFSATDTDDNSLNPLIKKIRKTVVNRIGLNPDYLIPVPKETIPKTAIGKIQRQELRKRFEAGEFHGILKG' A
#
# COMPACT_ATOMS: atom_id res chain seq x y z
N MET A 1 8.98 -5.86 -4.08
CA MET A 1 8.19 -4.65 -4.42
C MET A 1 7.02 -4.50 -3.45
N ALA A 2 6.89 -3.33 -2.82
CA ALA A 2 5.76 -2.99 -1.97
C ALA A 2 4.88 -1.91 -2.63
N ILE A 3 3.56 -2.06 -2.51
CA ILE A 3 2.57 -1.09 -3.01
C ILE A 3 1.76 -0.59 -1.81
N PHE A 4 1.86 0.70 -1.54
CA PHE A 4 1.02 1.41 -0.57
C PHE A 4 -0.17 2.03 -1.29
N PHE A 5 -1.38 1.82 -0.78
CA PHE A 5 -2.59 2.38 -1.36
C PHE A 5 -3.56 2.81 -0.27
N SER A 6 -4.39 3.81 -0.57
CA SER A 6 -5.49 4.23 0.31
C SER A 6 -6.82 3.78 -0.28
N ALA A 7 -7.64 3.12 0.52
CA ALA A 7 -9.02 2.77 0.19
C ALA A 7 -9.97 3.66 0.99
N THR A 8 -11.13 3.98 0.41
CA THR A 8 -12.22 4.68 1.11
C THR A 8 -12.99 3.78 2.05
N ASP A 9 -13.09 2.49 1.72
CA ASP A 9 -13.67 1.46 2.57
C ASP A 9 -12.57 0.52 3.06
N THR A 10 -12.56 0.27 4.37
CA THR A 10 -11.52 -0.51 5.05
C THR A 10 -12.07 -1.73 5.77
N ASP A 11 -13.38 -1.99 5.67
CA ASP A 11 -13.94 -3.24 6.15
C ASP A 11 -13.40 -4.42 5.33
N ASP A 12 -13.27 -5.59 5.95
CA ASP A 12 -12.65 -6.75 5.33
C ASP A 12 -13.41 -7.26 4.09
N ASN A 13 -14.73 -7.04 4.00
CA ASN A 13 -15.51 -7.49 2.84
C ASN A 13 -15.23 -6.62 1.61
N SER A 14 -14.91 -5.34 1.78
CA SER A 14 -14.53 -4.44 0.69
C SER A 14 -13.03 -4.47 0.38
N LEU A 15 -12.20 -4.59 1.42
CA LEU A 15 -10.75 -4.48 1.31
C LEU A 15 -10.12 -5.71 0.64
N ASN A 16 -10.58 -6.92 0.98
CA ASN A 16 -10.03 -8.15 0.42
C ASN A 16 -10.23 -8.27 -1.11
N PRO A 17 -11.44 -8.01 -1.68
CA PRO A 17 -11.62 -7.96 -3.12
C PRO A 17 -10.76 -6.88 -3.80
N LEU A 18 -10.60 -5.72 -3.15
CA LEU A 18 -9.78 -4.64 -3.68
C LEU A 18 -8.29 -5.05 -3.77
N ILE A 19 -7.74 -5.66 -2.72
CA ILE A 19 -6.36 -6.19 -2.71
C ILE A 19 -6.16 -7.20 -3.86
N LYS A 20 -7.09 -8.15 -4.02
CA LYS A 20 -7.06 -9.12 -5.13
C LYS A 20 -7.08 -8.44 -6.50
N LYS A 21 -7.93 -7.41 -6.66
CA LYS A 21 -8.04 -6.62 -7.90
C LYS A 21 -6.75 -5.87 -8.21
N ILE A 22 -6.12 -5.24 -7.21
CA ILE A 22 -4.85 -4.54 -7.39
C ILE A 22 -3.76 -5.55 -7.79
N ARG A 23 -3.59 -6.66 -7.07
CA ARG A 23 -2.60 -7.69 -7.39
C ARG A 23 -2.75 -8.19 -8.83
N LYS A 24 -3.96 -8.57 -9.24
CA LYS A 24 -4.26 -9.00 -10.61
C LYS A 24 -3.93 -7.91 -11.64
N THR A 25 -4.27 -6.66 -11.35
CA THR A 25 -4.01 -5.54 -12.27
C THR A 25 -2.51 -5.29 -12.45
N VAL A 26 -1.74 -5.34 -11.37
CA VAL A 26 -0.29 -5.15 -11.39
C VAL A 26 0.39 -6.28 -12.15
N VAL A 27 0.05 -7.53 -11.86
CA VAL A 27 0.57 -8.69 -12.60
C VAL A 27 0.23 -8.59 -14.08
N ASN A 28 -1.02 -8.30 -14.43
CA ASN A 28 -1.45 -8.28 -15.83
C ASN A 28 -0.88 -7.10 -16.63
N ARG A 29 -0.67 -5.94 -16.02
CA ARG A 29 -0.22 -4.73 -16.72
C ARG A 29 1.29 -4.49 -16.66
N ILE A 30 1.93 -4.90 -15.57
CA ILE A 30 3.34 -4.63 -15.28
C ILE A 30 4.17 -5.92 -15.35
N GLY A 31 3.55 -7.10 -15.27
CA GLY A 31 4.24 -8.39 -15.31
C GLY A 31 4.95 -8.76 -14.01
N LEU A 32 4.74 -7.99 -12.94
CA LEU A 32 5.38 -8.18 -11.63
C LEU A 32 4.36 -8.53 -10.56
N ASN A 33 4.65 -9.52 -9.73
CA ASN A 33 3.85 -9.82 -8.56
C ASN A 33 4.34 -8.96 -7.37
N PRO A 34 3.50 -8.08 -6.78
CA PRO A 34 3.88 -7.35 -5.59
C PRO A 34 4.00 -8.29 -4.38
N ASP A 35 5.13 -8.21 -3.67
CA ASP A 35 5.36 -8.95 -2.42
C ASP A 35 4.47 -8.41 -1.30
N TYR A 36 4.21 -7.09 -1.31
CA TYR A 36 3.41 -6.41 -0.28
C TYR A 36 2.38 -5.48 -0.91
N LEU A 37 1.13 -5.60 -0.46
CA LEU A 37 0.01 -4.70 -0.75
C LEU A 37 -0.50 -4.15 0.58
N ILE A 38 -0.23 -2.88 0.84
CA ILE A 38 -0.35 -2.29 2.17
C ILE A 38 -1.43 -1.21 2.12
N PRO A 39 -2.64 -1.49 2.64
CA PRO A 39 -3.66 -0.47 2.79
C PRO A 39 -3.27 0.48 3.92
N VAL A 40 -3.21 1.77 3.62
CA VAL A 40 -2.87 2.82 4.59
C VAL A 40 -3.85 3.99 4.48
N PRO A 41 -4.19 4.67 5.59
CA PRO A 41 -4.93 5.92 5.51
C PRO A 41 -4.22 6.93 4.60
N LYS A 42 -4.97 7.74 3.87
CA LYS A 42 -4.38 8.73 2.95
C LYS A 42 -3.44 9.71 3.68
N GLU A 43 -3.75 10.00 4.94
CA GLU A 43 -3.03 10.93 5.81
C GLU A 43 -1.68 10.39 6.28
N THR A 44 -1.50 9.06 6.31
CA THR A 44 -0.23 8.44 6.73
C THR A 44 0.78 8.36 5.59
N ILE A 45 0.40 8.73 4.36
CA ILE A 45 1.33 8.81 3.22
C ILE A 45 2.11 10.14 3.35
N PRO A 46 3.41 10.09 3.75
CA PRO A 46 4.19 11.28 4.00
C PRO A 46 4.36 12.09 2.72
N LYS A 47 4.16 13.40 2.84
CA LYS A 47 4.30 14.36 1.75
C LYS A 47 5.14 15.54 2.18
N THR A 48 5.86 16.15 1.24
CA THR A 48 6.50 17.44 1.47
C THR A 48 5.44 18.54 1.68
N ALA A 49 5.86 19.71 2.17
CA ALA A 49 4.98 20.87 2.32
C ALA A 49 4.22 21.25 1.03
N ILE A 50 4.79 20.94 -0.14
CA ILE A 50 4.18 21.18 -1.46
C ILE A 50 3.48 19.93 -2.04
N GLY A 51 3.27 18.88 -1.23
CA GLY A 51 2.46 17.71 -1.57
C GLY A 51 3.18 16.56 -2.29
N LYS A 52 4.51 16.58 -2.47
CA LYS A 52 5.24 15.47 -3.09
C LYS A 52 5.33 14.28 -2.15
N ILE A 53 4.96 13.08 -2.62
CA ILE A 53 5.10 11.85 -1.83
C ILE A 53 6.58 11.59 -1.48
N GLN A 54 6.86 11.40 -0.21
CA GLN A 54 8.18 11.09 0.31
C GLN A 54 8.41 9.57 0.36
N ARG A 55 8.74 8.98 -0.80
CA ARG A 55 8.92 7.51 -0.94
C ARG A 55 10.01 6.94 -0.04
N GLN A 56 11.09 7.68 0.20
CA GLN A 56 12.17 7.25 1.08
C GLN A 56 11.68 7.10 2.53
N GLU A 57 10.81 8.00 2.98
CA GLU A 57 10.23 7.93 4.33
C GLU A 57 9.29 6.73 4.46
N LEU A 58 8.43 6.49 3.46
CA LEU A 58 7.60 5.27 3.42
C LEU A 58 8.43 4.00 3.51
N ARG A 59 9.56 3.95 2.81
CA ARG A 59 10.48 2.82 2.85
C ARG A 59 11.08 2.64 4.25
N LYS A 60 11.55 3.70 4.89
CA LYS A 60 12.09 3.65 6.26
C LYS A 60 11.06 3.12 7.26
N ARG A 61 9.82 3.63 7.22
CA ARG A 61 8.72 3.17 8.08
C ARG A 61 8.38 1.70 7.87
N PHE A 62 8.44 1.24 6.62
CA PHE A 62 8.26 -0.16 6.29
C PHE A 62 9.36 -1.05 6.83
N GLU A 63 10.63 -0.66 6.64
CA GLU A 63 11.78 -1.38 7.16
C GLU A 63 11.83 -1.37 8.70
N ALA A 64 11.32 -0.30 9.34
CA ALA A 64 11.13 -0.19 10.78
C ALA A 64 9.94 -1.03 11.31
N GLY A 65 9.13 -1.60 10.41
CA GLY A 65 8.06 -2.50 10.77
C GLY A 65 6.75 -1.84 11.23
N GLU A 66 6.57 -0.55 10.98
CA GLU A 66 5.38 0.20 11.40
C GLU A 66 4.06 -0.34 10.79
N PHE A 67 4.15 -1.07 9.68
CA PHE A 67 2.97 -1.63 9.00
C PHE A 67 2.68 -3.09 9.32
N HIS A 68 3.50 -3.79 10.13
CA HIS A 68 3.34 -5.24 10.37
C HIS A 68 1.95 -5.64 10.86
N GLY A 69 1.29 -4.82 11.67
CA GLY A 69 -0.06 -5.09 12.17
C GLY A 69 -1.16 -5.02 11.10
N ILE A 70 -0.84 -4.54 9.90
CA ILE A 70 -1.77 -4.34 8.77
C ILE A 70 -1.35 -5.20 7.55
N LEU A 71 -0.18 -5.83 7.59
CA LEU A 71 0.28 -6.70 6.52
C LEU A 71 -0.60 -7.95 6.44
N LYS A 72 -1.28 -8.13 5.31
CA LYS A 72 -1.94 -9.38 4.94
C LYS A 72 -1.13 -10.00 3.78
N GLY A 73 -0.54 -11.18 4.02
CA GLY A 73 0.18 -11.97 3.00
C GLY A 73 -0.76 -12.52 1.93
#